data_AF-A0A7Y3FLN6-F1
#
_entry.id   AF-A0A7Y3FLN6-F1
#
_cell.length_a   1.000
_cell.length_b   1.000
_cell.length_c   1.000
_cell.angle_alpha   90.00
_cell.angle_beta   90.00
_cell.angle_gamma   90.00
#
_symmetry.space_group_name_H-M   'P 1'
#
loop_
_entity.id
_entity.type
_entity.pdbx_description
1 polymer ?
#
loop_
_entity_poly.entity_id
_entity_poly.type
_entity_poly.pdbx_seq_one_letter_code
_entity_poly.pdbx_strand_id
1 'polypeptide(L)'
;MYEHIPAELLIPALEAGRAALRDMDEDDVPNKLRKVVAYSGGSLPPPLARSLSQALDDDSQLRSEALEQWKGADLAASGSVGASALYLIRPENWQFLLGKVVARHEAMSAQAEVEDLTGRLAQAEKEAAEGKRRVGELRQELSKARRNSKRPKKEPQRPINASRLEDKIKSLERARDEAERSHAALADRAKQTETKLRQARTERAEVLKKFEAAGGIGWGSGDPIVLARHLDDVASVVAGSRVAEYFRETMGFEPGPWKLP
;
A
#
# COMPACT_ATOMS: atom_id res chain seq x y z
N MET A 1 15.06 9.12 10.55
CA MET A 1 14.75 9.62 9.20
C MET A 1 13.55 8.80 8.74
N TYR A 2 12.34 9.37 8.75
CA TYR A 2 11.07 8.62 8.71
C TYR A 2 10.79 8.06 7.32
N GLU A 3 10.67 6.73 7.21
CA GLU A 3 10.27 6.07 5.97
C GLU A 3 8.85 6.48 5.56
N HIS A 4 8.77 7.00 4.34
CA HIS A 4 7.59 7.24 3.51
C HIS A 4 6.25 7.50 4.21
N ILE A 5 6.01 8.77 4.58
CA ILE A 5 4.63 9.24 4.68
C ILE A 5 4.04 9.16 3.25
N PRO A 6 2.92 8.43 3.04
CA PRO A 6 2.27 8.36 1.73
C PRO A 6 1.97 9.76 1.21
N ALA A 7 2.40 10.07 -0.01
CA ALA A 7 2.20 11.39 -0.61
C ALA A 7 0.72 11.79 -0.67
N GLU A 8 -0.17 10.80 -0.77
CA GLU A 8 -1.64 10.93 -0.72
C GLU A 8 -2.15 11.58 0.58
N LEU A 9 -1.48 11.32 1.70
CA LEU A 9 -1.80 11.93 3.00
C LEU A 9 -1.26 13.35 3.13
N LEU A 10 -0.32 13.75 2.28
CA LEU A 10 0.34 15.05 2.32
C LEU A 10 -0.08 15.98 1.19
N ILE A 11 -1.10 15.64 0.39
CA ILE A 11 -1.51 16.43 -0.78
C ILE A 11 -1.73 17.91 -0.42
N PRO A 12 -2.55 18.27 0.60
CA PRO A 12 -2.73 19.67 0.99
C PRO A 12 -1.42 20.36 1.41
N ALA A 13 -0.55 19.67 2.17
CA ALA A 13 0.74 20.23 2.58
C ALA A 13 1.68 20.46 1.38
N LEU A 14 1.68 19.56 0.40
CA LEU A 14 2.49 19.67 -0.81
C LEU A 14 1.94 20.76 -1.75
N GLU A 15 0.63 20.92 -1.86
CA GLU A 15 0.02 22.00 -2.62
C GLU A 15 0.33 23.37 -2.00
N ALA A 16 0.23 23.47 -0.67
CA ALA A 16 0.60 24.65 0.09
C ALA A 16 2.10 24.99 -0.04
N GLY A 17 2.97 23.98 0.07
CA GLY A 17 4.41 24.16 -0.15
C GLY A 17 4.74 24.56 -1.58
N ARG A 18 4.02 24.05 -2.58
CA ARG A 18 4.18 24.48 -3.98
C ARG A 18 3.70 25.92 -4.19
N ALA A 19 2.65 26.35 -3.50
CA ALA A 19 2.18 27.73 -3.54
C ALA A 19 3.22 28.68 -2.92
N ALA A 20 3.76 28.34 -1.74
CA ALA A 20 4.84 29.10 -1.11
C ALA A 20 6.06 29.26 -2.04
N LEU A 21 6.52 28.16 -2.65
CA LEU A 21 7.63 28.21 -3.61
C LEU A 21 7.36 29.03 -4.88
N ARG A 22 6.10 29.28 -5.23
CA ARG A 22 5.72 30.11 -6.39
C ARG A 22 5.68 31.59 -6.07
N ASP A 23 5.48 31.92 -4.79
CA ASP A 23 5.50 33.29 -4.30
C ASP A 23 6.91 33.76 -3.94
N MET A 24 7.86 32.82 -3.79
CA MET A 24 9.30 33.11 -3.67
C MET A 24 9.90 33.63 -4.99
N ASP A 25 10.90 34.51 -4.87
CA ASP A 25 11.70 34.95 -6.01
C ASP A 25 12.52 33.79 -6.60
N GLU A 26 12.78 33.82 -7.91
CA GLU A 26 13.43 32.73 -8.64
C GLU A 26 14.84 32.38 -8.12
N ASP A 27 15.53 33.39 -7.58
CA ASP A 27 16.87 33.24 -6.99
C ASP A 27 16.83 32.59 -5.59
N ASP A 28 15.71 32.71 -4.87
CA ASP A 28 15.53 32.14 -3.53
C ASP A 28 15.04 30.69 -3.57
N VAL A 29 14.48 30.23 -4.69
CA VAL A 29 14.03 28.84 -4.85
C VAL A 29 15.22 27.88 -4.94
N PRO A 30 15.36 26.91 -4.01
CA PRO A 30 16.43 25.93 -4.04
C PRO A 30 16.47 25.16 -5.36
N ASN A 31 17.67 24.95 -5.92
CA ASN A 31 17.86 24.29 -7.22
C ASN A 31 17.13 22.93 -7.36
N LYS A 32 17.03 22.17 -6.25
CA LYS A 32 16.33 20.88 -6.20
C LYS A 32 14.81 21.02 -6.40
N LEU A 33 14.23 22.16 -6.03
CA LEU A 33 12.79 22.44 -6.03
C LEU A 33 12.32 23.25 -7.24
N ARG A 34 13.23 23.82 -8.05
CA ARG A 34 12.86 24.52 -9.30
C ARG A 34 11.98 23.68 -10.23
N LYS A 35 12.22 22.36 -10.29
CA LYS A 35 11.39 21.41 -11.05
C LYS A 35 9.97 21.25 -10.49
N VAL A 36 9.79 21.45 -9.19
CA VAL A 36 8.48 21.41 -8.51
C VAL A 36 7.67 22.65 -8.87
N VAL A 37 8.31 23.82 -8.91
CA VAL A 37 7.68 25.10 -9.31
C VAL A 37 7.29 25.08 -10.79
N ALA A 38 8.21 24.66 -11.66
CA ALA A 38 8.01 24.56 -13.10
C ALA A 38 6.96 23.52 -13.52
N TYR A 39 6.61 22.58 -12.63
CA TYR A 39 5.60 21.58 -12.91
C TYR A 39 4.19 22.22 -12.92
N SER A 40 3.56 22.21 -14.09
CA SER A 40 2.22 22.77 -14.32
C SER A 40 1.09 21.75 -14.24
N GLY A 41 1.41 20.46 -14.09
CA GLY A 41 0.39 19.42 -13.89
C GLY A 41 -0.31 19.57 -12.53
N GLY A 42 -1.44 18.86 -12.38
CA GLY A 42 -2.20 18.82 -11.13
C GLY A 42 -1.39 18.21 -9.98
N SER A 43 -1.51 16.89 -9.81
CA SER A 43 -0.77 16.19 -8.76
C SER A 43 0.72 16.04 -9.11
N LEU A 44 1.59 16.27 -8.12
CA LEU A 44 3.03 16.12 -8.29
C LEU A 44 3.39 14.64 -8.48
N PRO A 45 4.23 14.30 -9.49
CA PRO A 45 4.77 12.96 -9.63
C PRO A 45 5.51 12.52 -8.35
N PRO A 46 5.49 11.22 -8.00
CA PRO A 46 6.12 10.70 -6.78
C PRO A 46 7.54 11.21 -6.48
N PRO A 47 8.48 11.30 -7.44
CA PRO A 47 9.83 11.80 -7.13
C PRO A 47 9.86 13.30 -6.76
N LEU A 48 9.00 14.12 -7.37
CA LEU A 48 8.90 15.55 -7.06
C LEU A 48 8.17 15.79 -5.75
N ALA A 49 7.11 15.03 -5.48
CA ALA A 49 6.40 15.04 -4.20
C ALA A 49 7.34 14.70 -3.04
N ARG A 50 8.21 13.69 -3.20
CA ARG A 50 9.25 13.33 -2.23
C ARG A 50 10.26 14.44 -1.99
N SER A 51 10.74 15.06 -3.07
CA SER A 51 11.70 16.16 -2.95
C SER A 51 11.10 17.35 -2.20
N LEU A 52 9.83 17.68 -2.47
CA LEU A 52 9.13 18.75 -1.79
C LEU A 52 8.83 18.41 -0.32
N SER A 53 8.37 17.19 -0.03
CA SER A 53 8.16 16.76 1.36
C SER A 53 9.47 16.83 2.14
N GLN A 54 10.58 16.36 1.57
CA GLN A 54 11.87 16.41 2.25
C GLN A 54 12.31 17.86 2.51
N ALA A 55 12.12 18.76 1.54
CA ALA A 55 12.40 20.18 1.77
C ALA A 55 11.52 20.79 2.87
N LEU A 56 10.23 20.46 2.92
CA LEU A 56 9.34 20.89 4.01
C LEU A 56 9.75 20.31 5.37
N ASP A 57 10.41 19.14 5.39
CA ASP A 57 10.96 18.55 6.61
C ASP A 57 12.21 19.27 7.11
N ASP A 58 13.11 19.58 6.18
CA ASP A 58 14.41 20.17 6.47
C ASP A 58 14.35 21.68 6.73
N ASP A 59 13.44 22.40 6.07
CA ASP A 59 13.33 23.86 6.11
C ASP A 59 12.09 24.33 6.90
N SER A 60 12.33 24.96 8.06
CA SER A 60 11.26 25.50 8.91
C SER A 60 10.63 26.78 8.35
N GLN A 61 11.38 27.57 7.57
CA GLN A 61 10.84 28.78 6.95
C GLN A 61 9.87 28.42 5.84
N LEU A 62 10.26 27.53 4.93
CA LEU A 62 9.39 27.04 3.85
C LEU A 62 8.09 26.43 4.41
N ARG A 63 8.17 25.76 5.56
CA ARG A 63 7.00 25.21 6.25
C ARG A 63 6.07 26.28 6.81
N SER A 64 6.63 27.36 7.36
CA SER A 64 5.85 28.52 7.85
C SER A 64 5.13 29.21 6.70
N GLU A 65 5.83 29.46 5.59
CA GLU A 65 5.24 30.07 4.40
C GLU A 65 4.15 29.17 3.79
N ALA A 66 4.37 27.86 3.75
CA ALA A 66 3.34 26.90 3.34
C ALA A 66 2.10 26.98 4.24
N LEU A 67 2.26 27.15 5.55
CA LEU A 67 1.13 27.33 6.46
C LEU A 67 0.37 28.65 6.22
N GLU A 68 1.08 29.74 5.94
CA GLU A 68 0.44 31.03 5.60
C GLU A 68 -0.40 30.94 4.32
N GLN A 69 0.07 30.18 3.34
CA GLN A 69 -0.67 29.93 2.10
C GLN A 69 -1.90 29.01 2.33
N TRP A 70 -1.89 28.19 3.38
CA TRP A 70 -2.92 27.20 3.62
C TRP A 70 -3.95 27.61 4.68
N LYS A 71 -5.02 28.27 4.21
CA LYS A 71 -6.15 28.70 5.06
C LYS A 71 -7.01 27.57 5.64
N GLY A 72 -6.77 26.32 5.23
CA GLY A 72 -7.56 25.14 5.61
C GLY A 72 -6.85 24.19 6.56
N ALA A 73 -5.75 24.62 7.20
CA ALA A 73 -5.01 23.79 8.14
C ALA A 73 -5.84 23.52 9.39
N ASP A 74 -6.29 22.27 9.57
CA ASP A 74 -7.06 21.83 10.73
C ASP A 74 -6.48 20.53 11.29
N LEU A 75 -5.99 20.60 12.54
CA LEU A 75 -5.45 19.46 13.28
C LEU A 75 -6.52 18.46 13.72
N ALA A 76 -7.78 18.89 13.83
CA ALA A 76 -8.91 18.04 14.19
C ALA A 76 -9.50 17.31 12.98
N ALA A 77 -9.17 17.75 11.76
CA ALA A 77 -9.61 17.09 10.54
C ALA A 77 -9.06 15.66 10.45
N SER A 78 -9.81 14.78 9.79
CA SER A 78 -9.37 13.40 9.52
C SER A 78 -8.79 13.26 8.12
N GLY A 79 -8.00 12.20 7.88
CA GLY A 79 -7.43 11.90 6.58
C GLY A 79 -6.29 12.84 6.16
N SER A 80 -6.24 13.18 4.88
CA SER A 80 -5.14 13.94 4.25
C SER A 80 -5.02 15.37 4.82
N VAL A 81 -6.14 16.03 5.14
CA VAL A 81 -6.13 17.38 5.74
C VAL A 81 -5.50 17.34 7.14
N GLY A 82 -5.94 16.43 8.01
CA GLY A 82 -5.36 16.30 9.35
C GLY A 82 -3.89 15.88 9.34
N ALA A 83 -3.52 14.94 8.46
CA ALA A 83 -2.13 14.50 8.31
C ALA A 83 -1.22 15.62 7.81
N SER A 84 -1.68 16.39 6.80
CA SER A 84 -0.97 17.57 6.29
C SER A 84 -0.83 18.67 7.34
N ALA A 85 -1.87 18.91 8.16
CA ALA A 85 -1.83 19.89 9.24
C ALA A 85 -0.85 19.47 10.34
N LEU A 86 -0.86 18.20 10.75
CA LEU A 86 0.09 17.65 11.71
C LEU A 86 1.54 17.77 11.22
N TYR A 87 1.76 17.52 9.92
CA TYR A 87 3.07 17.56 9.30
C TYR A 87 3.67 18.97 9.23
N LEU A 88 2.83 19.97 8.95
CA LEU A 88 3.26 21.37 8.85
C LEU A 88 3.33 22.08 10.21
N ILE A 89 2.30 21.96 11.06
CA ILE A 89 2.22 22.69 12.34
C ILE A 89 3.19 22.11 13.38
N ARG A 90 3.40 20.79 13.35
CA ARG A 90 4.29 20.06 14.28
C ARG A 90 4.06 20.39 15.76
N PRO A 91 2.84 20.22 16.29
CA PRO A 91 2.61 20.31 17.74
C PRO A 91 3.45 19.26 18.50
N GLU A 92 3.52 19.38 19.83
CA GLU A 92 4.14 18.34 20.63
C GLU A 92 3.57 16.95 20.28
N ASN A 93 4.44 15.96 20.15
CA ASN A 93 4.10 14.59 19.75
C ASN A 93 3.49 14.43 18.34
N TRP A 94 3.65 15.41 17.44
CA TRP A 94 3.13 15.33 16.07
C TRP A 94 3.55 14.06 15.33
N GLN A 95 4.78 13.57 15.55
CA GLN A 95 5.31 12.36 14.93
C GLN A 95 4.49 11.12 15.30
N PHE A 96 4.13 11.00 16.58
CA PHE A 96 3.31 9.90 17.07
C PHE A 96 1.87 9.99 16.55
N LEU A 97 1.30 11.20 16.53
CA LEU A 97 -0.04 11.44 15.99
C LEU A 97 -0.10 11.13 14.49
N LEU A 98 0.87 11.61 13.72
CA LEU A 98 0.99 11.34 12.29
C LEU A 98 1.21 9.84 12.02
N GLY A 99 2.05 9.17 12.81
CA GLY A 99 2.26 7.73 12.74
C GLY A 99 0.98 6.92 12.93
N LYS A 100 0.08 7.34 13.83
CA LYS A 100 -1.26 6.71 13.97
C LYS A 100 -2.12 6.88 12.72
N VAL A 101 -2.07 8.06 12.10
CA VAL A 101 -2.84 8.33 10.88
C VAL A 101 -2.31 7.49 9.70
N VAL A 102 -0.98 7.42 9.54
CA VAL A 102 -0.33 6.60 8.52
C VAL A 102 -0.66 5.12 8.72
N ALA A 103 -0.51 4.58 9.93
CA ALA A 103 -0.82 3.19 10.22
C ALA A 103 -2.30 2.85 9.96
N ARG A 104 -3.22 3.78 10.25
CA ARG A 104 -4.64 3.62 9.93
C ARG A 104 -4.88 3.60 8.42
N HIS A 105 -4.23 4.50 7.68
CA HIS A 105 -4.32 4.57 6.23
C HIS A 105 -3.81 3.28 5.58
N GLU A 106 -2.63 2.80 5.98
CA GLU A 106 -2.05 1.54 5.49
C GLU A 106 -2.96 0.34 5.77
N ALA A 107 -3.55 0.27 6.96
CA ALA A 107 -4.51 -0.78 7.30
C ALA A 107 -5.76 -0.73 6.40
N MET A 108 -6.28 0.46 6.10
CA MET A 108 -7.41 0.63 5.19
C MET A 108 -7.06 0.27 3.75
N SER A 109 -5.90 0.71 3.25
CA SER A 109 -5.43 0.40 1.90
C SER A 109 -5.18 -1.10 1.72
N ALA A 110 -4.56 -1.76 2.71
CA ALA A 110 -4.36 -3.20 2.69
C ALA A 110 -5.69 -3.96 2.69
N GLN A 111 -6.68 -3.49 3.45
CA GLN A 111 -8.02 -4.09 3.46
C GLN A 111 -8.72 -3.93 2.10
N ALA A 112 -8.63 -2.75 1.48
CA ALA A 112 -9.19 -2.51 0.16
C ALA A 112 -8.52 -3.36 -0.92
N GLU A 113 -7.20 -3.57 -0.85
CA GLU A 113 -6.48 -4.47 -1.76
C GLU A 113 -6.95 -5.93 -1.59
N VAL A 114 -7.16 -6.39 -0.35
CA VAL A 114 -7.72 -7.73 -0.09
C VAL A 114 -9.12 -7.86 -0.69
N GLU A 115 -9.98 -6.85 -0.54
CA GLU A 115 -11.32 -6.86 -1.10
C GLU A 115 -11.31 -6.87 -2.64
N ASP A 116 -10.47 -6.06 -3.28
CA ASP A 116 -10.29 -6.07 -4.74
C ASP A 116 -9.80 -7.44 -5.24
N LEU A 117 -8.76 -7.99 -4.61
CA LEU A 117 -8.21 -9.31 -4.97
C LEU A 117 -9.27 -10.41 -4.80
N THR A 118 -10.06 -10.35 -3.74
CA THR A 118 -11.15 -11.31 -3.49
C THR A 118 -12.24 -11.18 -4.56
N GLY A 119 -12.61 -9.95 -4.94
CA GLY A 119 -13.56 -9.70 -6.01
C GLY A 119 -13.08 -10.23 -7.36
N ARG A 120 -11.81 -9.98 -7.70
CA ARG A 120 -11.17 -10.49 -8.92
C ARG A 120 -11.07 -12.02 -8.94
N LEU A 121 -10.80 -12.63 -7.80
CA LEU A 121 -10.77 -14.08 -7.65
C LEU A 121 -12.16 -14.68 -7.90
N ALA A 122 -13.21 -14.11 -7.30
CA ALA A 122 -14.58 -14.56 -7.53
C ALA A 122 -15.01 -14.40 -9.00
N GLN A 123 -14.59 -13.34 -9.67
CA GLN A 123 -14.84 -13.13 -11.10
C GLN A 123 -14.11 -14.16 -11.96
N ALA A 124 -12.83 -14.40 -11.70
CA ALA A 124 -12.05 -15.41 -12.40
C ALA A 124 -12.62 -16.84 -12.22
N GLU A 125 -13.15 -17.16 -11.03
CA GLU A 125 -13.83 -18.44 -10.78
C GLU A 125 -15.09 -18.61 -11.62
N LYS A 126 -15.91 -17.56 -11.76
CA LYS A 126 -17.09 -17.57 -12.63
C LYS A 126 -16.70 -17.80 -14.09
N GLU A 127 -15.70 -17.08 -14.58
CA GLU A 127 -15.21 -17.23 -15.95
C GLU A 127 -14.65 -18.63 -16.21
N ALA A 128 -13.90 -19.20 -15.26
CA ALA A 128 -13.41 -20.57 -15.35
C ALA A 128 -14.56 -21.60 -15.36
N ALA A 129 -15.60 -21.40 -14.54
CA ALA A 129 -16.78 -22.26 -14.51
C ALA A 129 -17.58 -22.19 -15.82
N GLU A 130 -17.78 -21.01 -16.38
CA GLU A 130 -18.42 -20.83 -17.68
C GLU A 130 -17.60 -21.44 -18.82
N GLY A 131 -16.28 -21.26 -18.80
CA GLY A 131 -15.36 -21.89 -19.74
C GLY A 131 -15.47 -23.42 -19.72
N LYS A 132 -15.50 -24.02 -18.52
CA LYS A 132 -15.71 -25.47 -18.34
C LYS A 132 -17.04 -25.94 -18.94
N ARG A 133 -18.13 -25.19 -18.74
CA ARG A 133 -19.45 -25.50 -19.33
C ARG A 133 -19.42 -25.46 -20.85
N ARG A 134 -18.89 -24.38 -21.44
CA ARG A 134 -18.77 -24.22 -22.90
C ARG A 134 -17.91 -25.31 -23.54
N VAL A 135 -16.80 -25.69 -22.92
CA VAL A 135 -15.97 -26.81 -23.40
C VAL A 135 -16.75 -28.12 -23.35
N GLY A 136 -17.54 -28.35 -22.30
CA GLY A 136 -18.42 -29.52 -22.19
C GLY A 136 -19.46 -29.59 -23.31
N GLU A 137 -20.13 -28.47 -23.61
CA GLU A 137 -21.12 -28.37 -24.69
C GLU A 137 -20.48 -28.63 -26.07
N LEU A 138 -19.36 -27.97 -26.38
CA LEU A 138 -18.64 -28.17 -27.65
C LEU A 138 -18.14 -29.60 -27.82
N ARG A 139 -17.70 -30.26 -26.73
CA ARG A 139 -17.32 -31.69 -26.75
C ARG A 139 -18.52 -32.58 -27.09
N GLN A 140 -19.71 -32.28 -26.57
CA GLN A 140 -20.92 -33.02 -26.92
C GLN A 140 -21.33 -32.80 -28.38
N GLU A 141 -21.26 -31.56 -28.88
CA GLU A 141 -21.54 -31.24 -30.28
C GLU A 141 -20.56 -31.94 -31.23
N LEU A 142 -19.27 -31.93 -30.91
CA LEU A 142 -18.24 -32.63 -31.69
C LEU A 142 -18.47 -34.14 -31.71
N SER A 143 -18.88 -34.73 -30.58
CA SER A 143 -19.25 -36.15 -30.50
C SER A 143 -20.48 -36.46 -31.39
N LYS A 144 -21.51 -35.62 -31.37
CA LYS A 144 -22.70 -35.75 -32.24
C LYS A 144 -22.32 -35.59 -33.72
N ALA A 145 -21.49 -34.62 -34.07
CA ALA A 145 -21.01 -34.39 -35.43
C ALA A 145 -20.21 -35.60 -35.96
N ARG A 146 -19.29 -36.15 -35.16
CA ARG A 146 -18.53 -37.37 -35.49
C ARG A 146 -19.43 -38.60 -35.65
N ARG A 147 -20.47 -38.75 -34.83
CA ARG A 147 -21.46 -39.83 -34.98
C ARG A 147 -22.28 -39.68 -36.27
N ASN A 148 -22.67 -38.45 -36.60
CA ASN A 148 -23.43 -38.15 -37.81
C ASN A 148 -22.58 -38.28 -39.10
N SER A 149 -21.27 -38.03 -39.04
CA SER A 149 -20.37 -38.24 -40.18
C SER A 149 -20.01 -39.71 -40.41
N LYS A 150 -20.08 -40.56 -39.37
CA LYS A 150 -19.91 -42.01 -39.47
C LYS A 150 -21.17 -42.76 -39.91
N ARG A 151 -22.35 -42.13 -39.89
CA ARG A 151 -23.57 -42.69 -40.48
C ARG A 151 -23.44 -42.63 -42.01
N PRO A 152 -23.68 -43.72 -42.75
CA PRO A 152 -23.62 -43.71 -44.20
C PRO A 152 -24.72 -42.80 -44.75
N LYS A 153 -24.33 -41.60 -45.20
CA LYS A 153 -25.20 -40.66 -45.94
C LYS A 153 -24.73 -40.58 -47.38
N LYS A 154 -25.69 -40.65 -48.31
CA LYS A 154 -25.51 -40.64 -49.77
C LYS A 154 -25.07 -39.28 -50.36
N GLU A 155 -24.67 -38.28 -49.56
CA GLU A 155 -24.26 -36.97 -50.06
C GLU A 155 -23.07 -36.37 -49.29
N PRO A 156 -22.12 -35.70 -49.99
CA PRO A 156 -20.88 -35.21 -49.38
C PRO A 156 -21.10 -33.84 -48.72
N GLN A 157 -21.49 -33.80 -47.45
CA GLN A 157 -21.48 -32.57 -46.66
C GLN A 157 -20.16 -32.40 -45.88
N ARG A 158 -19.32 -31.51 -46.44
CA ARG A 158 -18.14 -30.78 -45.95
C ARG A 158 -17.51 -31.18 -44.58
N PRO A 159 -16.24 -31.64 -44.55
CA PRO A 159 -15.46 -31.92 -43.33
C PRO A 159 -14.92 -30.67 -42.59
N ILE A 160 -15.17 -29.46 -43.10
CA ILE A 160 -14.56 -28.19 -42.64
C ILE A 160 -15.03 -27.76 -41.23
N ASN A 161 -16.17 -28.26 -40.75
CA ASN A 161 -16.71 -27.89 -39.44
C ASN A 161 -16.05 -28.63 -38.27
N ALA A 162 -15.57 -29.86 -38.47
CA ALA A 162 -15.00 -30.65 -37.38
C ALA A 162 -13.61 -30.13 -36.96
N SER A 163 -12.73 -29.80 -37.91
CA SER A 163 -11.41 -29.24 -37.61
C SER A 163 -11.51 -27.87 -36.95
N ARG A 164 -12.41 -26.99 -37.40
CA ARG A 164 -12.67 -25.68 -36.77
C ARG A 164 -13.13 -25.80 -35.32
N LEU A 165 -13.97 -26.79 -35.02
CA LEU A 165 -14.40 -27.06 -33.64
C LEU A 165 -13.26 -27.62 -32.78
N GLU A 166 -12.41 -28.49 -33.33
CA GLU A 166 -11.22 -29.00 -32.63
C GLU A 166 -10.23 -27.87 -32.29
N ASP A 167 -9.95 -26.98 -33.25
CA ASP A 167 -9.08 -25.83 -33.02
C ASP A 167 -9.68 -24.86 -31.99
N LYS A 168 -11.01 -24.65 -32.03
CA LYS A 168 -11.69 -23.83 -31.03
C LYS A 168 -11.63 -24.43 -29.64
N ILE A 169 -11.82 -25.75 -29.50
CA ILE A 169 -11.67 -26.47 -28.22
C ILE A 169 -10.25 -26.29 -27.69
N LYS A 170 -9.22 -26.52 -28.51
CA LYS A 170 -7.82 -26.32 -28.09
C LYS A 170 -7.54 -24.88 -27.64
N SER A 171 -8.10 -23.89 -28.34
CA SER A 171 -7.95 -22.48 -27.95
C SER A 171 -8.61 -22.17 -26.60
N LEU A 172 -9.78 -22.75 -26.33
CA LEU A 172 -10.51 -22.58 -25.08
C LEU A 172 -9.86 -23.34 -23.92
N GLU A 173 -9.30 -24.52 -24.19
CA GLU A 173 -8.52 -25.28 -23.20
C GLU A 173 -7.29 -24.50 -22.77
N ARG A 174 -6.53 -23.91 -23.71
CA ARG A 174 -5.41 -23.04 -23.39
C ARG A 174 -5.84 -21.81 -22.59
N ALA A 175 -6.94 -21.16 -22.96
CA ALA A 175 -7.46 -20.01 -22.23
C ALA A 175 -7.91 -20.38 -20.80
N ARG A 176 -8.52 -21.56 -20.63
CA ARG A 176 -8.87 -22.09 -19.31
C ARG A 176 -7.63 -22.38 -18.47
N ASP A 177 -6.62 -23.05 -19.03
CA ASP A 177 -5.40 -23.40 -18.30
C ASP A 177 -4.65 -22.13 -17.85
N GLU A 178 -4.62 -21.10 -18.70
CA GLU A 178 -4.05 -19.80 -18.35
C GLU A 178 -4.86 -19.10 -17.24
N ALA A 179 -6.19 -19.13 -17.33
CA ALA A 179 -7.06 -18.60 -16.28
C ALA A 179 -6.86 -19.34 -14.95
N GLU A 180 -6.76 -20.68 -14.95
CA GLU A 180 -6.52 -21.48 -13.75
C GLU A 180 -5.14 -21.18 -13.13
N ARG A 181 -4.09 -20.98 -13.94
CA ARG A 181 -2.77 -20.54 -13.44
C ARG A 181 -2.83 -19.15 -12.81
N SER A 182 -3.51 -18.21 -13.47
CA SER A 182 -3.67 -16.85 -12.95
C SER A 182 -4.47 -16.84 -11.63
N HIS A 183 -5.50 -17.68 -11.52
CA HIS A 183 -6.28 -17.87 -10.30
C HIS A 183 -5.42 -18.44 -9.18
N ALA A 184 -4.64 -19.49 -9.45
CA ALA A 184 -3.73 -20.07 -8.47
C ALA A 184 -2.71 -19.04 -7.95
N ALA A 185 -2.11 -18.24 -8.85
CA ALA A 185 -1.17 -17.20 -8.46
C ALA A 185 -1.81 -16.08 -7.59
N LEU A 186 -3.03 -15.66 -7.93
CA LEU A 186 -3.77 -14.67 -7.14
C LEU A 186 -4.17 -15.23 -5.77
N ALA A 187 -4.63 -16.49 -5.72
CA ALA A 187 -4.99 -17.17 -4.48
C ALA A 187 -3.79 -17.33 -3.55
N ASP A 188 -2.61 -17.67 -4.09
CA ASP A 188 -1.38 -17.76 -3.31
C ASP A 188 -0.94 -16.38 -2.80
N ARG A 189 -1.05 -15.32 -3.61
CA ARG A 189 -0.75 -13.95 -3.18
C ARG A 189 -1.70 -13.49 -2.07
N ALA A 190 -2.99 -13.76 -2.19
CA ALA A 190 -3.99 -13.42 -1.18
C ALA A 190 -3.71 -14.14 0.17
N LYS A 191 -3.36 -15.43 0.12
CA LYS A 191 -2.93 -16.18 1.32
C LYS A 191 -1.67 -15.60 1.94
N GLN A 192 -0.67 -15.23 1.13
CA GLN A 192 0.56 -14.61 1.63
C GLN A 192 0.29 -13.25 2.28
N THR A 193 -0.58 -12.42 1.72
CA THR A 193 -0.95 -11.14 2.33
C THR A 193 -1.74 -11.33 3.62
N GLU A 194 -2.68 -12.28 3.66
CA GLU A 194 -3.49 -12.58 4.84
C GLU A 194 -2.62 -13.10 6.00
N THR A 195 -1.70 -14.02 5.70
CA THR A 195 -0.74 -14.54 6.68
C THR A 195 0.17 -13.45 7.22
N LYS A 196 0.70 -12.57 6.37
CA LYS A 196 1.47 -11.38 6.80
C LYS A 196 0.63 -10.44 7.67
N LEU A 197 -0.62 -10.17 7.28
CA LEU A 197 -1.52 -9.32 8.05
C LEU A 197 -1.83 -9.93 9.44
N ARG A 198 -2.05 -11.24 9.48
CA ARG A 198 -2.27 -11.97 10.73
C ARG A 198 -1.04 -11.92 11.63
N GLN A 199 0.16 -12.15 11.08
CA GLN A 199 1.43 -12.03 11.81
C GLN A 199 1.62 -10.62 12.35
N ALA A 200 1.42 -9.58 11.53
CA ALA A 200 1.53 -8.19 11.98
C ALA A 200 0.53 -7.86 13.09
N ARG A 201 -0.69 -8.40 13.04
CA ARG A 201 -1.70 -8.23 14.10
C ARG A 201 -1.29 -8.93 15.40
N THR A 202 -0.79 -10.17 15.34
CA THR A 202 -0.33 -10.90 16.52
C THR A 202 0.90 -10.23 17.13
N GLU A 203 1.87 -9.83 16.31
CA GLU A 203 3.07 -9.12 16.76
C GLU A 203 2.70 -7.79 17.42
N ARG A 204 1.80 -7.01 16.82
CA ARG A 204 1.29 -5.78 17.44
C ARG A 204 0.64 -6.06 18.79
N ALA A 205 -0.19 -7.09 18.90
CA ALA A 205 -0.84 -7.45 20.15
C ALA A 205 0.19 -7.88 21.22
N GLU A 206 1.21 -8.63 20.85
CA GLU A 206 2.30 -9.03 21.75
C GLU A 206 3.15 -7.84 22.21
N VAL A 207 3.49 -6.92 21.29
CA VAL A 207 4.23 -5.70 21.62
C VAL A 207 3.40 -4.81 22.55
N LEU A 208 2.10 -4.64 22.28
CA LEU A 208 1.20 -3.89 23.17
C LEU A 208 1.12 -4.54 24.55
N LYS A 209 0.98 -5.87 24.63
CA LYS A 209 0.95 -6.59 25.90
C LYS A 209 2.25 -6.45 26.68
N LYS A 210 3.40 -6.53 26.01
CA LYS A 210 4.72 -6.29 26.63
C LYS A 210 4.86 -4.85 27.12
N PHE A 211 4.40 -3.88 26.34
CA PHE A 211 4.38 -2.47 26.71
C PHE A 211 3.48 -2.20 27.93
N GLU A 212 2.29 -2.81 27.99
CA GLU A 212 1.39 -2.73 29.14
C GLU A 212 1.99 -3.39 30.39
N ALA A 213 2.66 -4.54 30.23
CA ALA A 213 3.33 -5.25 31.31
C ALA A 213 4.58 -4.52 31.83
N ALA A 214 5.25 -3.73 30.98
CA ALA A 214 6.40 -2.90 31.33
C ALA A 214 6.02 -1.62 32.11
N GLY A 215 4.77 -1.50 32.59
CA GLY A 215 4.30 -0.35 33.33
C GLY A 215 3.93 0.79 32.38
N GLY A 216 2.69 0.78 31.92
CA GLY A 216 2.13 1.86 31.12
C GLY A 216 2.31 3.24 31.77
N ILE A 217 2.82 4.17 30.96
CA ILE A 217 2.90 5.63 31.14
C ILE A 217 3.89 6.12 32.23
N GLY A 218 5.19 6.13 31.90
CA GLY A 218 6.14 7.10 32.48
C GLY A 218 6.01 8.51 31.89
N TRP A 219 5.31 8.62 30.76
CA TRP A 219 4.97 9.86 30.06
C TRP A 219 3.92 10.67 30.84
N GLY A 220 4.38 11.45 31.81
CA GLY A 220 3.53 12.30 32.65
C GLY A 220 3.89 12.30 34.13
N SER A 221 4.89 11.53 34.56
CA SER A 221 5.34 11.48 35.95
C SER A 221 6.00 12.78 36.45
N GLY A 222 6.47 13.64 35.53
CA GLY A 222 7.26 14.84 35.86
C GLY A 222 8.66 14.55 36.40
N ASP A 223 9.00 13.28 36.63
CA ASP A 223 10.30 12.84 37.13
C ASP A 223 11.17 12.32 35.96
N PRO A 224 12.33 12.97 35.67
CA PRO A 224 13.20 12.57 34.57
C PRO A 224 13.80 11.16 34.73
N ILE A 225 13.96 10.66 35.96
CA ILE A 225 14.49 9.30 36.21
C ILE A 225 13.45 8.23 35.86
N VAL A 226 12.18 8.50 36.20
CA VAL A 226 11.05 7.61 35.86
C VAL A 226 10.82 7.59 34.35
N LEU A 227 10.95 8.75 33.69
CA LEU A 227 10.90 8.83 32.24
C LEU A 227 12.04 8.04 31.58
N ALA A 228 13.27 8.18 32.06
CA ALA A 228 14.43 7.45 31.51
C ALA A 228 14.25 5.93 31.62
N ARG A 229 13.83 5.43 32.79
CA ARG A 229 13.54 3.99 32.97
C ARG A 229 12.43 3.49 32.06
N HIS A 230 11.36 4.26 31.92
CA HIS A 230 10.28 3.92 31.01
C HIS A 230 10.74 3.90 29.55
N LEU A 231 11.62 4.82 29.14
CA LEU A 231 12.21 4.80 27.80
C LEU A 231 13.13 3.60 27.59
N ASP A 232 13.91 3.19 28.61
CA ASP A 232 14.73 1.97 28.58
C ASP A 232 13.87 0.70 28.45
N ASP A 233 12.75 0.64 29.19
CA ASP A 233 11.81 -0.47 29.11
C ASP A 233 11.16 -0.55 27.72
N VAL A 234 10.73 0.58 27.15
CA VAL A 234 10.19 0.66 25.79
C VAL A 234 11.23 0.28 24.74
N ALA A 235 12.46 0.78 24.87
CA ALA A 235 13.56 0.44 23.99
C ALA A 235 13.87 -1.06 24.04
N SER A 236 13.81 -1.70 25.21
CA SER A 236 14.03 -3.14 25.37
C SER A 236 12.94 -3.99 24.67
N VAL A 237 11.68 -3.58 24.79
CA VAL A 237 10.54 -4.23 24.14
C VAL A 237 10.62 -4.12 22.62
N VAL A 238 11.03 -2.95 22.12
CA VAL A 238 11.21 -2.69 20.69
C VAL A 238 12.42 -3.42 20.13
N ALA A 239 13.55 -3.44 20.85
CA ALA A 239 14.79 -4.10 20.44
C ALA A 239 14.63 -5.62 20.21
N GLY A 240 13.72 -6.27 20.94
CA GLY A 240 13.39 -7.69 20.79
C GLY A 240 12.26 -7.98 19.79
N SER A 241 11.83 -7.01 18.98
CA SER A 241 10.72 -7.17 18.04
C SER A 241 11.19 -7.09 16.59
N ARG A 242 10.36 -7.57 15.66
CA ARG A 242 10.56 -7.42 14.20
C ARG A 242 10.68 -5.97 13.74
N VAL A 243 10.21 -5.02 14.55
CA VAL A 243 10.43 -3.58 14.33
C VAL A 243 11.93 -3.27 14.39
N ALA A 244 12.70 -3.89 15.29
CA ALA A 244 14.15 -3.73 15.36
C ALA A 244 14.90 -4.46 14.24
N GLU A 245 14.41 -5.60 13.74
CA GLU A 245 14.94 -6.25 12.53
C GLU A 245 14.73 -5.38 11.30
N TYR A 246 13.53 -4.82 11.15
CA TYR A 246 13.21 -3.86 10.11
C TYR A 246 14.14 -2.65 10.18
N PHE A 247 14.31 -2.02 11.35
CA PHE A 247 15.27 -0.92 11.52
C PHE A 247 16.74 -1.32 11.24
N ARG A 248 17.12 -2.57 11.49
CA ARG A 248 18.48 -3.06 11.21
C ARG A 248 18.70 -3.29 9.71
N GLU A 249 17.71 -3.87 9.03
CA GLU A 249 17.75 -4.14 7.59
C GLU A 249 17.61 -2.87 6.74
N THR A 250 16.74 -1.93 7.12
CA THR A 250 16.49 -0.70 6.34
C THR A 250 17.36 0.48 6.76
N MET A 251 17.76 0.57 8.04
CA MET A 251 18.56 1.71 8.54
C MET A 251 19.99 1.36 8.93
N GLY A 252 20.42 0.09 8.83
CA GLY A 252 21.76 -0.33 9.27
C GLY A 252 22.00 -0.10 10.76
N PHE A 253 20.93 0.04 11.54
CA PHE A 253 21.00 0.35 12.97
C PHE A 253 21.12 -0.93 13.79
N GLU A 254 22.29 -1.18 14.37
CA GLU A 254 22.43 -2.19 15.42
C GLU A 254 21.99 -1.58 16.76
N PRO A 255 20.96 -2.14 17.42
CA PRO A 255 20.60 -1.71 18.76
C PRO A 255 21.69 -2.18 19.74
N GLY A 256 22.73 -1.39 19.88
CA GLY A 256 23.69 -1.51 20.98
C GLY A 256 23.05 -1.06 22.30
N PRO A 257 23.51 -1.59 23.45
CA PRO A 257 23.01 -1.13 24.74
C PRO A 257 23.31 0.37 24.87
N TRP A 258 22.25 1.18 24.94
CA TRP A 258 22.37 2.59 25.26
C TRP A 258 22.98 2.72 26.64
N LYS A 259 24.28 2.99 26.71
CA LYS A 259 24.92 3.37 27.96
C LYS A 259 24.72 4.86 28.14
N LEU A 260 23.91 5.23 29.12
CA LEU A 260 23.90 6.58 29.65
C LEU A 260 25.32 6.94 30.13
N PRO A 261 25.85 8.14 29.80
CA PRO A 261 27.08 8.64 30.40
C PRO A 261 26.93 8.86 31.91
#